data_AF-A0A0R2B0G7-F1
#
_entry.id   AF-A0A0R2B0G7-F1
#
_cell.length_a   1.000
_cell.length_b   1.000
_cell.length_c   1.000
_cell.angle_alpha   90.00
_cell.angle_beta   90.00
_cell.angle_gamma   90.00
#
_symmetry.space_group_name_H-M   'P 1'
#
loop_
_entity.id
_entity.type
_entity.pdbx_description
1 polymer ?
#
loop_
_entity_poly.entity_id
_entity_poly.type
_entity_poly.pdbx_seq_one_letter_code
_entity_poly.pdbx_strand_id
1 'polypeptide(L)'
;MKSTIRDKRAAIKEARMLKVVDLPDGKQIALQSSAVTAILYKSQFGKDFFADMIKLSKVFGTVNTEKGVDLSDLSYEDLDRLDMTVLYQVTWAFAKNADDSIGDLQTWLAQFDTFPLQDIMTAVSDLIANLFTTTKNSKAPTKRASR
;
A
#
# COMPACT_ATOMS: atom_id res chain seq x y z
N MET A 1 20.68 -0.72 -27.76
CA MET A 1 19.55 -1.56 -27.30
C MET A 1 19.67 -2.06 -25.85
N LYS A 2 20.87 -2.29 -25.28
CA LYS A 2 21.03 -2.77 -23.89
C LYS A 2 20.76 -1.72 -22.78
N SER A 3 20.88 -0.42 -23.07
CA SER A 3 20.62 0.66 -22.09
C SER A 3 19.13 0.76 -21.73
N THR A 4 18.22 0.75 -22.72
CA THR A 4 16.77 0.87 -22.50
C THR A 4 16.16 -0.24 -21.64
N ILE A 5 16.71 -1.47 -21.68
CA ILE A 5 16.20 -2.58 -20.86
C ILE A 5 16.68 -2.46 -19.40
N ARG A 6 17.89 -1.94 -19.20
CA ARG A 6 18.47 -1.74 -17.87
C ARG A 6 17.76 -0.60 -17.13
N ASP A 7 17.46 0.49 -17.84
CA ASP A 7 16.69 1.63 -17.31
C ASP A 7 15.23 1.24 -16.96
N LYS A 8 14.58 0.41 -17.80
CA LYS A 8 13.24 -0.12 -17.47
C LYS A 8 13.26 -1.03 -16.24
N ARG A 9 14.27 -1.89 -16.09
CA ARG A 9 14.40 -2.76 -14.90
C ARG A 9 14.71 -1.96 -13.63
N ALA A 10 15.50 -0.88 -13.74
CA ALA A 10 15.75 0.05 -12.64
C ALA A 10 14.47 0.80 -12.22
N ALA A 11 13.70 1.33 -13.19
CA ALA A 11 12.42 1.98 -12.92
C ALA A 11 11.36 1.01 -12.33
N ILE A 12 11.33 -0.25 -12.77
CA ILE A 12 10.47 -1.29 -12.18
C ILE A 12 10.90 -1.62 -10.74
N LYS A 13 12.20 -1.54 -10.44
CA LYS A 13 12.72 -1.73 -9.08
C LYS A 13 12.43 -0.52 -8.18
N GLU A 14 12.48 0.70 -8.73
CA GLU A 14 12.10 1.95 -8.02
C GLU A 14 10.59 2.06 -7.77
N ALA A 15 9.74 1.49 -8.65
CA ALA A 15 8.29 1.46 -8.48
C ALA A 15 7.81 0.41 -7.46
N ARG A 16 8.71 -0.45 -6.96
CA ARG A 16 8.40 -1.49 -5.96
C ARG A 16 8.99 -1.08 -4.62
N MET A 17 8.17 -0.51 -3.75
CA MET A 17 8.58 -0.23 -2.36
C MET A 17 8.28 -1.45 -1.50
N LEU A 18 9.28 -1.94 -0.78
CA LEU A 18 9.15 -2.99 0.22
C LEU A 18 9.38 -2.35 1.60
N LYS A 19 8.46 -2.61 2.53
CA LYS A 19 8.60 -2.28 3.94
C LYS A 19 8.49 -3.56 4.76
N VAL A 20 9.33 -3.69 5.78
CA VAL A 20 9.20 -4.74 6.79
C VAL A 20 8.82 -4.07 8.10
N VAL A 21 7.79 -4.57 8.75
CA VAL A 21 7.29 -4.08 10.04
C VAL A 21 7.60 -5.13 11.09
N ASP A 22 8.38 -4.74 12.11
CA ASP A 22 8.61 -5.55 13.31
C ASP A 22 7.39 -5.42 14.24
N LEU A 23 6.81 -6.55 14.64
CA LEU A 23 5.64 -6.59 15.51
C LEU A 23 6.04 -6.77 16.99
N PRO A 24 5.19 -6.34 17.94
CA PRO A 24 5.46 -6.49 19.37
C PRO A 24 5.64 -7.95 19.84
N ASP A 25 5.03 -8.91 19.13
CA ASP A 25 5.16 -10.36 19.40
C ASP A 25 6.43 -10.98 18.81
N GLY A 26 7.31 -10.17 18.20
CA GLY A 26 8.56 -10.59 17.57
C GLY A 26 8.40 -11.15 16.16
N LYS A 27 7.18 -11.17 15.59
CA LYS A 27 6.96 -11.52 14.19
C LYS A 27 7.33 -10.33 13.28
N GLN A 28 7.53 -10.61 12.00
CA GLN A 28 7.73 -9.58 10.98
C GLN A 28 6.68 -9.73 9.89
N ILE A 29 6.18 -8.60 9.39
CA ILE A 29 5.34 -8.55 8.19
C ILE A 29 6.06 -7.76 7.10
N ALA A 30 6.27 -8.41 5.95
CA ALA A 30 6.71 -7.75 4.74
C ALA A 30 5.50 -7.21 3.97
N LEU A 31 5.58 -5.97 3.51
CA LEU A 31 4.53 -5.25 2.79
C LEU A 31 5.12 -4.62 1.54
N GLN A 32 4.50 -4.87 0.39
CA GLN A 32 5.06 -4.42 -0.88
C GLN A 32 4.03 -3.70 -1.75
N SER A 33 4.36 -2.47 -2.18
CA SER A 33 3.59 -1.74 -3.19
C SER A 33 4.06 -2.10 -4.60
N SER A 34 3.11 -2.38 -5.48
CA SER A 34 3.28 -2.37 -6.93
C SER A 34 1.91 -2.36 -7.62
N ALA A 35 1.86 -2.30 -8.95
CA ALA A 35 0.61 -2.50 -9.68
C ALA A 35 -0.06 -3.86 -9.37
N VAL A 36 0.71 -4.87 -8.96
CA VAL A 36 0.21 -6.19 -8.56
C VAL A 36 -0.67 -6.09 -7.31
N THR A 37 -0.40 -5.16 -6.39
CA THR A 37 -1.24 -4.94 -5.19
C THR A 37 -2.70 -4.66 -5.58
N ALA A 38 -2.93 -3.75 -6.54
CA ALA A 38 -4.28 -3.40 -6.98
C ALA A 38 -4.97 -4.57 -7.70
N ILE A 39 -4.21 -5.37 -8.47
CA ILE A 39 -4.74 -6.57 -9.14
C ILE A 39 -5.11 -7.65 -8.13
N LEU A 40 -4.25 -7.94 -7.15
CA LEU A 40 -4.53 -8.90 -6.07
C LEU A 40 -5.75 -8.51 -5.25
N TYR A 41 -5.85 -7.22 -4.90
CA TYR A 41 -7.00 -6.68 -4.16
C TYR A 41 -8.30 -6.91 -4.93
N LYS A 42 -8.32 -6.56 -6.22
CA LYS A 42 -9.49 -6.75 -7.07
C LYS A 42 -9.84 -8.22 -7.29
N SER A 43 -8.84 -9.09 -7.49
CA SER A 43 -9.09 -10.52 -7.70
C SER A 43 -9.62 -11.20 -6.43
N GLN A 44 -9.15 -10.80 -5.26
CA GLN A 44 -9.56 -11.42 -4.00
C GLN A 44 -10.92 -10.93 -3.51
N PHE A 45 -11.19 -9.62 -3.63
CA PHE A 45 -12.35 -9.01 -2.97
C PHE A 45 -13.43 -8.51 -3.96
N GLY A 46 -13.16 -8.51 -5.27
CA GLY A 46 -14.07 -7.97 -6.28
C GLY A 46 -14.24 -6.44 -6.21
N LYS A 47 -13.38 -5.76 -5.46
CA LYS A 47 -13.43 -4.31 -5.21
C LYS A 47 -12.33 -3.57 -5.97
N ASP A 48 -12.54 -2.29 -6.22
CA ASP A 48 -11.52 -1.43 -6.83
C ASP A 48 -10.62 -0.82 -5.75
N PHE A 49 -9.33 -1.16 -5.80
CA PHE A 49 -8.35 -0.72 -4.82
C PHE A 49 -8.30 0.81 -4.69
N PHE A 50 -8.29 1.54 -5.81
CA PHE A 50 -8.13 3.00 -5.78
C PHE A 50 -9.40 3.69 -5.31
N ALA A 51 -10.58 3.16 -5.64
CA ALA A 51 -11.84 3.65 -5.10
C ALA A 51 -11.86 3.55 -3.56
N ASP A 52 -11.42 2.43 -3.01
CA ASP A 52 -11.32 2.23 -1.57
C ASP A 52 -10.24 3.12 -0.93
N MET A 53 -9.12 3.38 -1.61
CA MET A 53 -8.12 4.36 -1.14
C MET A 53 -8.69 5.79 -1.05
N ILE A 54 -9.50 6.20 -2.03
CA ILE A 54 -10.17 7.51 -2.02
C ILE A 54 -11.23 7.57 -0.90
N LYS A 55 -11.89 6.44 -0.57
CA LYS A 55 -12.80 6.37 0.57
C LYS A 55 -12.03 6.57 1.88
N LEU A 56 -10.92 5.86 2.06
CA LEU A 56 -10.08 5.98 3.27
C LEU A 56 -9.43 7.36 3.42
N SER A 57 -9.02 8.01 2.32
CA SER A 57 -8.43 9.36 2.39
C SER A 57 -9.42 10.43 2.87
N LYS A 58 -10.72 10.16 2.84
CA LYS A 58 -11.74 11.06 3.43
C LYS A 58 -11.82 10.95 4.95
N VAL A 59 -11.35 9.84 5.52
CA VAL A 59 -11.34 9.56 6.96
C VAL A 59 -10.01 10.00 7.57
N PHE A 60 -8.90 9.64 6.93
CA PHE A 60 -7.55 9.96 7.42
C PHE A 60 -7.01 11.31 6.92
N GLY A 61 -7.79 12.03 6.11
CA GLY A 61 -7.31 13.20 5.36
C GLY A 61 -6.33 12.84 4.25
N THR A 62 -5.76 13.86 3.60
CA THR A 62 -4.63 13.66 2.69
C THR A 62 -3.49 13.03 3.49
N VAL A 63 -3.10 11.80 3.14
CA VAL A 63 -1.99 11.07 3.77
C VAL A 63 -0.75 11.96 3.79
N ASN A 64 -0.49 12.61 4.91
CA ASN A 64 0.77 13.31 5.15
C ASN A 64 1.76 12.24 5.58
N THR A 65 2.62 11.85 4.64
CA THR A 65 3.65 10.81 4.81
C THR A 65 4.62 11.06 5.97
N GLU A 66 4.61 12.25 6.56
CA GLU A 66 5.51 12.61 7.66
C GLU A 66 5.01 12.20 9.05
N LYS A 67 3.68 12.10 9.25
CA LYS A 67 3.11 11.74 10.57
C LYS A 67 2.58 10.32 10.65
N GLY A 68 2.46 9.61 9.53
CA GLY A 68 1.78 8.33 9.49
C GLY A 68 0.28 8.47 9.81
N VAL A 69 -0.40 7.35 9.98
CA VAL A 69 -1.82 7.30 10.36
C VAL A 69 -1.90 6.72 11.77
N ASP A 70 -2.31 7.55 12.73
CA ASP A 70 -2.61 7.12 14.10
C ASP A 70 -4.12 6.90 14.23
N LEU A 71 -4.55 5.66 14.52
CA LEU A 71 -5.97 5.35 14.69
C LEU A 71 -6.57 5.96 15.96
N SER A 72 -5.73 6.34 16.94
CA SER A 72 -6.17 6.96 18.20
C SER A 72 -6.52 8.45 18.05
N ASP A 73 -6.06 9.08 16.96
CA ASP A 73 -6.37 10.49 16.63
C ASP A 73 -7.72 10.66 15.91
N LEU A 74 -8.42 9.57 15.59
CA LEU A 74 -9.70 9.60 14.87
C LEU A 74 -10.84 10.13 15.74
N SER A 75 -11.64 11.05 15.19
CA SER A 75 -12.88 11.48 15.85
C SER A 75 -13.97 10.42 15.77
N TYR A 76 -15.02 10.55 16.58
CA TYR A 76 -16.18 9.65 16.50
C TYR A 76 -16.84 9.65 15.11
N GLU A 77 -16.93 10.81 14.45
CA GLU A 77 -17.47 10.92 13.09
C GLU A 77 -16.59 10.21 12.05
N ASP A 78 -15.27 10.21 12.27
CA ASP A 78 -14.32 9.50 11.41
C ASP A 78 -14.44 8.00 11.58
N LEU A 79 -14.58 7.53 12.84
CA LEU A 79 -14.78 6.11 13.15
C LEU A 79 -16.06 5.55 12.54
N ASP A 80 -17.16 6.32 12.50
CA ASP A 80 -18.41 5.90 11.86
C ASP A 80 -18.26 5.70 10.35
N ARG A 81 -17.36 6.45 9.72
CA ARG A 81 -17.05 6.36 8.28
C ARG A 81 -15.92 5.38 7.98
N LEU A 82 -15.16 4.97 8.99
CA LEU A 82 -14.01 4.10 8.84
C LEU A 82 -14.47 2.67 8.55
N ASP A 83 -14.01 2.15 7.43
CA ASP A 83 -14.24 0.76 7.05
C ASP A 83 -13.03 -0.10 7.42
N MET A 84 -13.07 -0.71 8.61
CA MET A 84 -12.00 -1.58 9.11
C MET A 84 -11.75 -2.77 8.18
N THR A 85 -12.78 -3.25 7.48
CA THR A 85 -12.61 -4.34 6.52
C THR A 85 -11.71 -3.91 5.37
N VAL A 86 -11.86 -2.68 4.88
CA VAL A 86 -10.98 -2.15 3.83
C VAL A 86 -9.54 -2.06 4.33
N LEU A 87 -9.29 -1.62 5.56
CA LEU A 87 -7.93 -1.60 6.13
C LEU A 87 -7.29 -2.99 6.12
N TYR A 88 -7.99 -4.02 6.59
CA TYR A 88 -7.45 -5.39 6.58
C TYR A 88 -7.22 -5.90 5.16
N GLN A 89 -8.15 -5.66 4.24
CA GLN A 89 -8.05 -6.09 2.84
C GLN A 89 -6.84 -5.44 2.14
N VAL A 90 -6.58 -4.16 2.43
CA VAL A 90 -5.48 -3.39 1.85
C VAL A 90 -4.15 -3.87 2.40
N THR A 91 -4.05 -4.00 3.73
CA THR A 91 -2.85 -4.54 4.37
C THR A 91 -2.54 -5.95 3.87
N TRP A 92 -3.55 -6.82 3.75
CA TRP A 92 -3.37 -8.15 3.18
C TRP A 92 -2.91 -8.10 1.72
N ALA A 93 -3.43 -7.21 0.89
CA ALA A 93 -2.99 -7.10 -0.51
C ALA A 93 -1.51 -6.67 -0.61
N PHE A 94 -1.05 -5.80 0.29
CA PHE A 94 0.37 -5.46 0.40
C PHE A 94 1.22 -6.63 0.90
N ALA A 95 0.73 -7.38 1.89
CA ALA A 95 1.42 -8.56 2.42
C ALA A 95 1.51 -9.68 1.37
N LYS A 96 0.41 -9.99 0.69
CA LYS A 96 0.33 -11.02 -0.35
C LYS A 96 1.19 -10.71 -1.57
N ASN A 97 1.41 -9.41 -1.85
CA ASN A 97 2.33 -8.98 -2.90
C ASN A 97 3.81 -9.15 -2.49
N ALA A 98 4.11 -9.08 -1.19
CA ALA A 98 5.45 -9.28 -0.66
C ALA A 98 5.78 -10.77 -0.47
N ASP A 99 4.77 -11.56 -0.10
CA ASP A 99 4.85 -12.99 0.17
C ASP A 99 3.63 -13.71 -0.43
N ASP A 100 3.85 -14.45 -1.51
CA ASP A 100 2.80 -15.20 -2.20
C ASP A 100 2.40 -16.49 -1.46
N SER A 101 3.12 -16.87 -0.40
CA SER A 101 2.82 -18.07 0.39
C SER A 101 1.70 -17.86 1.42
N ILE A 102 1.39 -16.61 1.80
CA ILE A 102 0.33 -16.34 2.78
C ILE A 102 -1.05 -16.73 2.23
N GLY A 103 -1.97 -17.17 3.08
CA GLY A 103 -3.32 -17.59 2.67
C GLY A 103 -4.22 -16.45 2.19
N ASP A 104 -5.52 -16.75 2.07
CA ASP A 104 -6.53 -15.69 1.96
C ASP A 104 -6.56 -14.81 3.21
N LEU A 105 -7.32 -13.71 3.16
CA LEU A 105 -7.38 -12.72 4.24
C LEU A 105 -7.71 -13.36 5.60
N GLN A 106 -8.71 -14.24 5.66
CA GLN A 106 -9.14 -14.83 6.92
C GLN A 106 -8.09 -15.79 7.48
N THR A 107 -7.52 -16.64 6.63
CA THR A 107 -6.46 -17.59 6.98
C THR A 107 -5.23 -16.87 7.49
N TRP A 108 -4.85 -15.77 6.83
CA TRP A 108 -3.71 -14.95 7.23
C TRP A 108 -3.96 -14.21 8.55
N LEU A 109 -5.12 -13.57 8.70
CA LEU A 109 -5.48 -12.88 9.95
C LEU A 109 -5.57 -13.84 11.15
N ALA A 110 -5.97 -15.09 10.93
CA ALA A 110 -6.03 -16.11 11.99
C ALA A 110 -4.65 -16.51 12.55
N GLN A 111 -3.55 -16.10 11.93
CA GLN A 111 -2.18 -16.33 12.44
C GLN A 111 -1.78 -15.34 13.55
N PHE A 112 -2.63 -14.35 13.83
CA PHE A 112 -2.41 -13.31 14.83
C PHE A 112 -3.40 -13.49 15.98
N ASP A 113 -2.91 -13.52 17.22
CA ASP A 113 -3.77 -13.49 18.41
C ASP A 113 -4.52 -12.16 18.51
N THR A 114 -3.85 -11.08 18.10
CA THR A 114 -4.44 -9.75 17.91
C THR A 114 -3.72 -9.10 16.75
N PHE A 115 -4.46 -8.68 15.71
CA PHE A 115 -3.84 -8.08 14.53
C PHE A 115 -3.33 -6.66 14.87
N PRO A 116 -2.02 -6.38 14.75
CA PRO A 116 -1.40 -5.14 15.21
C PRO A 116 -1.59 -4.03 14.17
N LEU A 117 -2.84 -3.61 13.95
CA LEU A 117 -3.19 -2.69 12.88
C LEU A 117 -2.44 -1.35 13.01
N GLN A 118 -2.39 -0.79 14.22
CA GLN A 118 -1.73 0.47 14.54
C GLN A 118 -0.26 0.49 14.13
N ASP A 119 0.49 -0.55 14.48
CA ASP A 119 1.93 -0.66 14.18
C ASP A 119 2.19 -0.72 12.66
N ILE A 120 1.22 -1.26 11.91
CA ILE A 120 1.31 -1.45 10.46
C ILE A 120 0.83 -0.21 9.69
N MET A 121 -0.05 0.63 10.27
CA MET A 121 -0.71 1.73 9.56
C MET A 121 0.26 2.71 8.89
N THR A 122 1.35 3.08 9.56
CA THR A 122 2.38 3.97 9.00
C THR A 122 3.10 3.37 7.80
N ALA A 123 3.33 2.05 7.80
CA ALA A 123 3.91 1.39 6.64
C ALA A 123 2.91 1.37 5.46
N VAL A 124 1.65 1.05 5.75
CA VAL A 124 0.56 1.02 4.76
C VAL A 124 0.33 2.39 4.13
N SER A 125 0.30 3.47 4.92
CA SER A 125 0.10 4.84 4.41
C SER A 125 1.18 5.24 3.40
N ASP A 126 2.44 4.92 3.69
CA ASP A 126 3.56 5.23 2.80
C ASP A 126 3.52 4.43 1.50
N LEU A 127 3.15 3.16 1.58
CA LEU A 127 2.98 2.30 0.40
C LEU A 127 1.83 2.78 -0.49
N ILE A 128 0.74 3.27 0.10
CA ILE A 128 -0.36 3.91 -0.63
C ILE A 128 0.14 5.19 -1.32
N ALA A 129 0.84 6.07 -0.60
CA ALA A 129 1.39 7.30 -1.17
C ALA A 129 2.35 7.01 -2.34
N ASN A 130 3.14 5.95 -2.26
CA ASN A 130 4.02 5.49 -3.34
C ASN A 130 3.23 5.10 -4.62
N LEU A 131 2.09 4.42 -4.48
CA LEU A 131 1.23 4.05 -5.61
C LEU A 131 0.59 5.28 -6.29
N PHE A 132 0.27 6.33 -5.54
CA PHE A 132 -0.28 7.56 -6.10
C PHE A 132 0.79 8.48 -6.71
N THR A 133 1.98 8.56 -6.12
CA THR A 133 3.06 9.46 -6.57
C THR A 133 3.77 8.99 -7.84
N THR A 134 3.84 7.68 -8.10
CA THR A 134 4.38 7.12 -9.36
C THR A 134 3.57 7.55 -10.59
N THR A 135 2.31 7.99 -10.42
CA THR A 135 1.54 8.62 -11.50
C THR A 135 1.96 10.07 -11.81
N LYS A 136 2.52 10.81 -10.84
CA LYS A 136 2.87 12.24 -10.99
C LYS A 136 4.28 12.50 -11.54
N ASN A 137 5.21 11.55 -11.44
CA ASN A 137 6.60 11.74 -11.88
C ASN A 137 6.95 11.15 -13.26
N SER A 138 5.94 10.79 -14.06
CA SER A 138 6.12 10.54 -15.49
C SER A 138 6.34 11.85 -16.25
N LYS A 139 7.42 12.59 -15.96
CA LYS A 139 7.90 13.60 -16.90
C LYS A 139 8.40 12.85 -18.13
N ALA A 140 7.58 12.85 -19.18
CA ALA A 140 8.03 12.49 -20.52
C ALA A 140 9.34 13.26 -20.82
N PRO A 141 10.37 12.63 -21.42
CA PRO A 141 11.54 13.36 -21.83
C PRO A 141 11.12 14.40 -22.88
N THR A 142 11.08 15.67 -22.47
CA THR A 142 10.86 16.80 -23.37
C THR A 142 11.98 16.81 -24.39
N LYS A 143 11.75 16.19 -25.55
CA LYS A 143 12.53 16.51 -26.75
C LYS A 143 12.24 17.96 -27.09
N ARG A 144 13.13 18.86 -26.70
CA ARG A 144 13.30 20.14 -27.40
C ARG A 144 14.73 20.20 -27.92
N ALA A 145 14.91 19.58 -29.08
CA ALA A 145 16.05 19.82 -29.94
C ALA A 145 15.50 19.95 -31.35
N SER A 146 15.31 21.19 -31.81
CA SER A 146 15.35 21.51 -33.24
C SER A 146 15.31 23.02 -33.44
N ARG A 147 16.48 23.52 -33.85
CA ARG A 147 16.79 24.74 -34.60
C ARG A 147 16.68 26.08 -33.89
#